data_AF-A0A2C9UB55-F1
#
_entry.id   AF-A0A2C9UB55-F1
#
_cell.length_a   1.000
_cell.length_b   1.000
_cell.length_c   1.000
_cell.angle_alpha   90.00
_cell.angle_beta   90.00
_cell.angle_gamma   90.00
#
_symmetry.space_group_name_H-M   'P 1'
#
loop_
_entity.id
_entity.type
_entity.pdbx_description
1 polymer ?
#
loop_
_entity_poly.entity_id
_entity_poly.type
_entity_poly.pdbx_seq_one_letter_code
_entity_poly.pdbx_strand_id
1 'polypeptide(L)'
;MALSAILKLLLLLQLLSSIFFPSILALEKPSANSLDTHLSSLRNFCKGRPYPDACFDSLKLSISININPNILSFLLHSLQAALSEAGKLTNLLSTAGRSNIIEKQRGAIQDCKELHQITISSLQRSVSRIQAGGSQKLADARAYLSAALTNKNTCLEGLDSATGPLKPVLVNSLISTYKHVSNSLSMIPSPSNGHKNRRLLGFPKWVSKKDVKILQSDVDEYDPSEIFTVAADGTGNFTTISDAINFAPNNSYDRVIILIREGVYEENVEIPSYKTNIVLIGDGSNLTFITGNRSVDDGWTTFRSATLAVSGEGFLARDLAIENTAGPQKHQAVALRISADLAAMYRCTITGYQDTLYVHSFRQFYRECDIFGTIDYIFGNAAVVFQACNIVSQMPMPGQFTVITAQSRDTPDEDTGISIQNCSILATGDLYSNSASVKSYLGRPWRVYSRTVFLESYIDDFIDPTGWTNWSGDEGLESLYYGEYENYGPGSAVDNRVTWPGYHVMDDYDAYNFTVSYFITGDEWLDSTSFPYDDGI
;
A
#
# COMPACT_ATOMS: atom_id res chain seq x y z
N MET A 1 -68.88 18.66 39.33
CA MET A 1 -67.63 18.46 38.56
C MET A 1 -66.37 18.30 39.41
N ALA A 2 -66.37 18.58 40.72
CA ALA A 2 -65.17 18.42 41.57
C ALA A 2 -64.93 16.98 42.11
N LEU A 3 -65.95 16.12 42.18
CA LEU A 3 -65.79 14.76 42.73
C LEU A 3 -65.12 13.75 41.77
N SER A 4 -65.17 14.01 40.45
CA SER A 4 -64.55 13.14 39.43
C SER A 4 -63.05 13.34 39.29
N ALA A 5 -62.55 14.54 39.63
CA ALA A 5 -61.12 14.86 39.57
C ALA A 5 -60.33 14.21 40.72
N ILE A 6 -60.93 14.13 41.91
CA ILE A 6 -60.30 13.54 43.10
C ILE A 6 -60.13 12.02 42.95
N LEU A 7 -61.12 11.33 42.38
CA LEU A 7 -61.03 9.88 42.16
C LEU A 7 -59.98 9.52 41.09
N LYS A 8 -59.81 10.36 40.05
CA LYS A 8 -58.75 10.18 39.05
C LYS A 8 -57.36 10.47 39.61
N LEU A 9 -57.22 11.42 40.54
CA LEU A 9 -55.94 11.72 41.19
C LEU A 9 -55.51 10.60 42.15
N LEU A 10 -56.44 10.00 42.89
CA LEU A 10 -56.17 8.85 43.77
C LEU A 10 -55.80 7.57 43.00
N LEU A 11 -56.38 7.33 41.82
CA LEU A 11 -55.98 6.24 40.94
C LEU A 11 -54.62 6.47 40.27
N LEU A 12 -54.25 7.73 39.97
CA LEU A 12 -52.91 8.04 39.45
C LEU A 12 -51.81 7.85 40.50
N LEU A 13 -52.09 8.18 41.76
CA LEU A 13 -51.14 8.01 42.86
C LEU A 13 -50.89 6.53 43.22
N GLN A 14 -51.87 5.63 43.02
CA GLN A 14 -51.66 4.18 43.21
C GLN A 14 -50.91 3.52 42.04
N LEU A 15 -50.96 4.10 40.83
CA LEU A 15 -50.13 3.66 39.70
C LEU A 15 -48.69 4.20 39.76
N LEU A 16 -48.43 5.27 40.52
CA LEU A 16 -47.09 5.84 40.70
C LEU A 16 -46.30 5.23 41.87
N SER A 17 -46.97 4.57 42.82
CA SER A 17 -46.29 3.85 43.93
C SER A 17 -45.86 2.42 43.60
N SER A 18 -46.15 1.92 42.39
CA SER A 18 -45.75 0.60 41.91
C SER A 18 -44.57 0.61 40.93
N ILE A 19 -43.98 1.78 40.64
CA ILE A 19 -42.83 1.94 39.71
C ILE A 19 -41.51 2.22 40.46
N PHE A 20 -41.53 2.35 41.80
CA PHE A 20 -40.33 2.43 42.63
C PHE A 20 -40.21 1.20 43.54
N PHE A 21 -40.11 0.02 42.93
CA PHE A 21 -39.20 -0.98 43.49
C PHE A 21 -37.81 -0.63 42.96
N PRO A 22 -36.76 -0.57 43.80
CA PRO A 22 -35.44 -0.75 43.28
C PRO A 22 -35.40 -2.18 42.76
N SER A 23 -35.67 -2.37 41.47
CA SER A 23 -35.00 -3.42 40.75
C SER A 23 -33.52 -3.08 40.89
N ILE A 24 -32.92 -3.57 41.97
CA ILE A 24 -31.54 -3.98 41.95
C ILE A 24 -31.49 -4.86 40.71
N LEU A 25 -31.09 -4.28 39.58
CA LEU A 25 -30.39 -5.03 38.57
C LEU A 25 -29.25 -5.62 39.37
N ALA A 26 -29.45 -6.87 39.79
CA ALA A 26 -28.35 -7.71 40.16
C ALA A 26 -27.47 -7.66 38.92
N LEU A 27 -26.44 -6.81 38.98
CA LEU A 27 -25.25 -7.02 38.21
C LEU A 27 -24.80 -8.37 38.71
N GLU A 28 -25.25 -9.44 38.05
CA GLU A 28 -24.75 -10.78 38.29
C GLU A 28 -23.24 -10.63 38.18
N LYS A 29 -22.56 -10.66 39.33
CA LYS A 29 -21.12 -10.83 39.32
C LYS A 29 -20.91 -12.10 38.51
N PRO A 30 -20.12 -12.05 37.42
CA PRO A 30 -19.75 -13.28 36.73
C PRO A 30 -19.27 -14.25 37.79
N SER A 31 -19.87 -15.46 37.85
CA SER A 31 -19.36 -16.48 38.75
C SER A 31 -17.87 -16.66 38.42
N ALA A 32 -17.01 -16.83 39.43
CA ALA A 32 -15.56 -16.93 39.21
C ALA A 32 -15.22 -17.99 38.14
N ASN A 33 -15.99 -19.08 38.10
CA ASN A 33 -15.90 -20.15 37.10
C ASN A 33 -16.20 -19.71 35.66
N SER A 34 -17.12 -18.76 35.45
CA SER A 34 -17.44 -18.20 34.13
C SER A 34 -16.34 -17.26 33.63
N LEU A 35 -15.80 -16.41 34.50
CA LEU A 35 -14.70 -15.51 34.14
C LEU A 35 -13.43 -16.29 33.76
N ASP A 36 -13.09 -17.34 34.51
CA ASP A 36 -11.93 -18.18 34.23
C ASP A 36 -12.07 -18.97 32.92
N THR A 37 -13.27 -19.42 32.57
CA THR A 37 -13.55 -20.08 31.28
C THR A 37 -13.47 -19.10 30.10
N HIS A 38 -13.94 -17.86 30.26
CA HIS A 38 -13.77 -16.82 29.24
C HIS A 38 -12.29 -16.42 29.05
N LEU A 39 -11.52 -16.28 30.12
CA LEU A 39 -10.09 -15.94 30.07
C LEU A 39 -9.26 -17.05 29.41
N SER A 40 -9.55 -18.31 29.70
CA SER A 40 -8.86 -19.45 29.07
C SER A 40 -9.21 -19.58 27.58
N SER A 41 -10.47 -19.40 27.20
CA SER A 41 -10.88 -19.34 25.79
C SER A 41 -10.17 -18.22 25.02
N LEU A 42 -10.09 -17.03 25.63
CA LEU A 42 -9.37 -15.91 25.03
C LEU A 42 -7.88 -16.19 24.85
N ARG A 43 -7.23 -16.78 25.86
CA ARG A 43 -5.81 -17.15 25.78
C ARG A 43 -5.56 -18.16 24.65
N ASN A 44 -6.45 -19.13 24.48
CA ASN A 44 -6.38 -20.07 23.36
C ASN A 44 -6.55 -19.36 22.01
N PHE A 45 -7.49 -18.42 21.90
CA PHE A 45 -7.69 -17.62 20.68
C PHE A 45 -6.44 -16.78 20.31
N CYS A 46 -5.78 -16.18 21.30
CA CYS A 46 -4.60 -15.34 21.08
C CYS A 46 -3.31 -16.14 20.81
N LYS A 47 -3.26 -17.43 21.16
CA LYS A 47 -2.05 -18.27 21.01
C LYS A 47 -1.56 -18.37 19.56
N GLY A 48 -2.48 -18.34 18.58
CA GLY A 48 -2.15 -18.40 17.15
C GLY A 48 -1.91 -17.04 16.50
N ARG A 49 -1.75 -15.97 17.28
CA ARG A 49 -1.56 -14.61 16.77
C ARG A 49 -0.08 -14.22 16.78
N PRO A 50 0.36 -13.28 15.92
CA PRO A 50 1.76 -12.84 15.87
C PRO A 50 2.29 -12.35 17.23
N TYR A 51 1.44 -11.70 18.03
CA TYR A 51 1.79 -11.21 19.36
C TYR A 51 0.74 -11.64 20.41
N PRO A 52 0.84 -12.89 20.94
CA PRO A 52 -0.18 -13.47 21.81
C PRO A 52 -0.47 -12.67 23.08
N ASP A 53 0.57 -12.13 23.73
CA ASP A 53 0.41 -11.36 24.97
C ASP A 53 -0.31 -10.04 24.72
N ALA A 54 0.10 -9.30 23.68
CA ALA A 54 -0.55 -8.05 23.29
C ALA A 54 -2.01 -8.28 22.85
N CYS A 55 -2.30 -9.41 22.20
CA CYS A 55 -3.67 -9.83 21.87
C CYS A 55 -4.49 -10.06 23.14
N PHE A 56 -3.94 -10.84 24.07
CA PHE A 56 -4.63 -11.20 25.31
C PHE A 56 -4.93 -9.97 26.17
N ASP A 57 -3.95 -9.09 26.36
CA ASP A 57 -4.09 -7.87 27.16
C ASP A 57 -5.14 -6.90 26.57
N SER A 58 -5.17 -6.77 25.24
CA SER A 58 -6.16 -5.93 24.55
C SER A 58 -7.58 -6.46 24.73
N LEU A 59 -7.75 -7.77 24.57
CA LEU A 59 -9.07 -8.41 24.56
C LEU A 59 -9.60 -8.71 25.97
N LYS A 60 -8.74 -8.82 26.98
CA LYS A 60 -9.15 -9.02 28.38
C LYS A 60 -10.10 -7.92 28.86
N LEU A 61 -9.93 -6.69 28.38
CA LEU A 61 -10.81 -5.56 28.71
C LEU A 61 -12.23 -5.71 28.13
N SER A 62 -12.39 -6.43 27.02
CA SER A 62 -13.69 -6.70 26.39
C SER A 62 -14.57 -7.68 27.18
N ILE A 63 -13.94 -8.59 27.95
CA ILE A 63 -14.62 -9.60 28.77
C ILE A 63 -15.42 -8.95 29.90
N SER A 64 -15.03 -7.75 30.36
CA SER A 64 -15.76 -7.00 31.39
C SER A 64 -17.17 -6.53 30.95
N ILE A 65 -17.53 -6.68 29.68
CA ILE A 65 -18.79 -6.16 29.08
C ILE A 65 -19.80 -7.29 28.75
N ASN A 66 -19.49 -8.56 29.07
CA ASN A 66 -20.38 -9.71 28.85
C ASN A 66 -20.90 -9.85 27.40
N ILE A 67 -20.04 -9.56 26.42
CA ILE A 67 -20.35 -9.72 24.99
C ILE A 67 -20.13 -11.19 24.60
N ASN A 68 -21.11 -11.79 23.92
CA ASN A 68 -20.94 -13.13 23.34
C ASN A 68 -19.69 -13.14 22.44
N PRO A 69 -18.67 -13.96 22.75
CA PRO A 69 -17.41 -13.94 22.02
C PRO A 69 -17.64 -14.47 20.60
N ASN A 70 -17.47 -13.59 19.61
CA ASN A 70 -17.38 -13.99 18.21
C ASN A 70 -16.14 -13.32 17.58
N ILE A 71 -15.62 -13.87 16.50
CA ILE A 71 -14.35 -13.42 15.92
C ILE A 71 -14.39 -11.95 15.50
N LEU A 72 -15.56 -11.46 15.07
CA LEU A 72 -15.78 -10.08 14.67
C LEU A 72 -15.66 -9.12 15.86
N SER A 73 -16.21 -9.49 17.02
CA SER A 73 -16.09 -8.68 18.22
C SER A 73 -14.64 -8.61 18.69
N PHE A 74 -13.89 -9.73 18.67
CA PHE A 74 -12.46 -9.70 18.99
C PHE A 74 -11.65 -8.85 18.01
N LEU A 75 -11.91 -8.96 16.71
CA LEU A 75 -11.26 -8.13 15.70
C LEU A 75 -11.51 -6.64 15.94
N LEU A 76 -12.77 -6.24 16.17
CA LEU A 76 -13.12 -4.84 16.43
C LEU A 76 -12.47 -4.30 17.71
N HIS A 77 -12.42 -5.09 18.79
CA HIS A 77 -11.73 -4.67 20.02
C HIS A 77 -10.21 -4.58 19.83
N SER A 78 -9.61 -5.51 19.08
CA SER A 78 -8.19 -5.45 18.73
C SER A 78 -7.85 -4.18 17.93
N LEU A 79 -8.72 -3.79 16.98
CA LEU A 79 -8.57 -2.54 16.23
C LEU A 79 -8.77 -1.29 17.08
N GLN A 80 -9.71 -1.30 18.02
CA GLN A 80 -9.88 -0.19 18.97
C GLN A 80 -8.64 -0.02 19.85
N ALA A 81 -8.02 -1.12 20.29
CA ALA A 81 -6.74 -1.07 21.00
C ALA A 81 -5.63 -0.48 20.13
N ALA A 82 -5.54 -0.91 18.85
CA ALA A 82 -4.59 -0.36 17.89
C ALA A 82 -4.78 1.16 17.68
N LEU A 83 -6.02 1.63 17.53
CA LEU A 83 -6.35 3.06 17.43
C LEU A 83 -5.98 3.83 18.70
N SER A 84 -6.20 3.25 19.88
CA SER A 84 -5.84 3.87 21.16
C SER A 84 -4.33 4.06 21.29
N GLU A 85 -3.54 3.01 21.02
CA GLU A 85 -2.08 3.08 21.04
C GLU A 85 -1.55 4.02 19.95
N ALA A 86 -2.14 4.01 18.75
CA ALA A 86 -1.79 4.94 17.68
C ALA A 86 -2.02 6.40 18.09
N GLY A 87 -3.10 6.69 18.85
CA GLY A 87 -3.34 8.02 19.41
C GLY A 87 -2.26 8.47 20.40
N LYS A 88 -1.73 7.55 21.23
CA LYS A 88 -0.60 7.85 22.13
C LYS A 88 0.67 8.14 21.34
N LEU A 89 0.94 7.35 20.30
CA LEU A 89 2.09 7.54 19.42
C LEU A 89 2.05 8.88 18.67
N THR A 90 0.87 9.37 18.28
CA THR A 90 0.70 10.71 17.68
C THR A 90 1.26 11.80 18.58
N ASN A 91 0.97 11.75 19.88
CA ASN A 91 1.48 12.72 20.84
C ASN A 91 3.01 12.66 20.93
N LEU A 92 3.58 11.45 20.96
CA LEU A 92 5.03 11.27 20.97
C LEU A 92 5.69 11.84 19.71
N LEU A 93 5.19 11.50 18.52
CA LEU A 93 5.69 12.01 17.23
C LEU A 93 5.58 13.53 17.13
N SER A 94 4.54 14.15 17.69
CA SER A 94 4.39 15.61 17.71
C SER A 94 5.52 16.31 18.48
N THR A 95 6.03 15.66 19.54
CA THR A 95 7.12 16.18 20.38
C THR A 95 8.50 15.78 19.89
N ALA A 96 8.61 14.74 19.04
CA ALA A 96 9.88 14.22 18.54
C ALA A 96 10.66 15.24 17.67
N GLY A 97 9.97 16.10 16.91
CA GLY A 97 10.57 17.22 16.18
C GLY A 97 11.03 18.38 17.07
N ARG A 98 10.74 18.28 18.38
CA ARG A 98 11.10 19.14 19.52
C ARG A 98 12.54 19.63 19.57
N SER A 99 13.45 18.66 19.71
CA SER A 99 14.91 18.79 19.89
C SER A 99 15.46 17.61 20.72
N ASN A 100 15.39 16.36 20.22
CA ASN A 100 15.95 15.18 20.93
C ASN A 100 16.17 13.92 20.05
N ILE A 101 15.77 13.97 18.77
CA ILE A 101 16.22 13.01 17.76
C ILE A 101 17.06 13.80 16.77
N ILE A 102 18.26 13.30 16.50
CA ILE A 102 19.22 13.87 15.56
C ILE A 102 19.13 13.04 14.28
N GLU A 103 18.50 13.61 13.27
CA GLU A 103 18.30 12.98 11.98
C GLU A 103 19.58 13.08 11.13
N LYS A 104 20.11 11.94 10.67
CA LYS A 104 21.22 11.93 9.70
C LYS A 104 20.70 12.22 8.29
N GLN A 105 19.59 11.60 7.93
CA GLN A 105 18.86 11.85 6.69
C GLN A 105 17.70 12.82 6.97
N ARG A 106 17.58 13.84 6.12
CA ARG A 106 16.56 14.88 6.19
C ARG A 106 15.16 14.27 6.09
N GLY A 107 14.36 14.50 7.12
CA GLY A 107 12.92 14.27 7.09
C GLY A 107 12.48 12.90 7.59
N ALA A 108 13.34 12.07 8.18
CA ALA A 108 12.96 10.80 8.81
C ALA A 108 11.81 10.94 9.83
N ILE A 109 11.81 11.98 10.68
CA ILE A 109 10.72 12.24 11.63
C ILE A 109 9.47 12.74 10.91
N GLN A 110 9.64 13.49 9.82
CA GLN A 110 8.52 13.94 9.01
C GLN A 110 7.87 12.74 8.29
N ASP A 111 8.66 11.79 7.79
CA ASP A 111 8.20 10.53 7.20
C ASP A 111 7.36 9.76 8.20
N CYS A 112 7.89 9.54 9.41
CA CYS A 112 7.17 8.88 10.48
C CYS A 112 5.83 9.55 10.82
N LYS A 113 5.76 10.89 10.79
CA LYS A 113 4.49 11.62 11.04
C LYS A 113 3.48 11.39 9.92
N GLU A 114 3.90 11.53 8.67
CA GLU A 114 3.04 11.34 7.50
C GLU A 114 2.52 9.91 7.42
N LEU A 115 3.43 8.94 7.51
CA LEU A 115 3.13 7.51 7.51
C LEU A 115 2.19 7.11 8.65
N HIS A 116 2.40 7.69 9.85
CA HIS A 116 1.51 7.44 10.99
C HIS A 116 0.12 8.05 10.80
N GLN A 117 0.01 9.22 10.18
CA GLN A 117 -1.29 9.82 9.85
C GLN A 117 -2.06 8.96 8.84
N ILE A 118 -1.38 8.44 7.81
CA ILE A 118 -1.96 7.49 6.86
C ILE A 118 -2.42 6.22 7.60
N THR A 119 -1.60 5.69 8.52
CA THR A 119 -1.98 4.54 9.36
C THR A 119 -3.25 4.78 10.17
N ILE A 120 -3.39 5.94 10.82
CA ILE A 120 -4.60 6.23 11.61
C ILE A 120 -5.85 6.22 10.72
N SER A 121 -5.76 6.83 9.54
CA SER A 121 -6.85 6.79 8.55
C SER A 121 -7.17 5.36 8.13
N SER A 122 -6.15 4.55 7.80
CA SER A 122 -6.29 3.14 7.46
C SER A 122 -6.97 2.33 8.56
N LEU A 123 -6.61 2.55 9.83
CA LEU A 123 -7.23 1.88 10.98
C LEU A 123 -8.71 2.26 11.14
N GLN A 124 -9.03 3.55 11.03
CA GLN A 124 -10.41 4.03 11.11
C GLN A 124 -11.27 3.45 9.98
N ARG A 125 -10.75 3.44 8.74
CA ARG A 125 -11.42 2.84 7.59
C ARG A 125 -11.61 1.33 7.77
N SER A 126 -10.62 0.64 8.30
CA SER A 126 -10.70 -0.80 8.59
C SER A 126 -11.86 -1.11 9.53
N VAL A 127 -12.05 -0.32 10.59
CA VAL A 127 -13.21 -0.44 11.50
C VAL A 127 -14.52 -0.31 10.73
N SER A 128 -14.68 0.74 9.91
CA SER A 128 -15.89 0.94 9.12
C SER A 128 -16.16 -0.20 8.12
N ARG A 129 -15.12 -0.72 7.48
CA ARG A 129 -15.22 -1.85 6.54
C ARG A 129 -15.62 -3.14 7.23
N ILE A 130 -15.01 -3.46 8.37
CA ILE A 130 -15.33 -4.67 9.15
C ILE A 130 -16.77 -4.61 9.69
N GLN A 131 -17.22 -3.43 10.14
CA GLN A 131 -18.61 -3.23 10.58
C GLN A 131 -19.62 -3.38 9.44
N ALA A 132 -19.28 -2.92 8.23
CA ALA A 132 -20.13 -3.09 7.06
C ALA A 132 -20.28 -4.56 6.64
N GLY A 133 -19.26 -5.38 6.90
CA GLY A 133 -19.26 -6.81 6.61
C GLY A 133 -19.16 -7.16 5.12
N GLY A 134 -19.01 -8.45 4.83
CA GLY A 134 -18.82 -8.97 3.47
C GLY A 134 -17.36 -9.17 3.09
N SER A 135 -17.10 -10.16 2.23
CA SER A 135 -15.75 -10.56 1.83
C SER A 135 -14.93 -9.41 1.23
N GLN A 136 -15.53 -8.60 0.37
CA GLN A 136 -14.90 -7.43 -0.23
C GLN A 136 -14.45 -6.41 0.81
N LYS A 137 -15.31 -6.08 1.79
CA LYS A 137 -14.97 -5.11 2.82
C LYS A 137 -13.89 -5.65 3.77
N LEU A 138 -13.85 -6.95 3.98
CA LEU A 138 -12.74 -7.58 4.71
C LEU A 138 -11.43 -7.52 3.91
N ALA A 139 -11.46 -7.68 2.58
CA ALA A 139 -10.30 -7.49 1.72
C ALA A 139 -9.78 -6.04 1.77
N ASP A 140 -10.68 -5.04 1.68
CA ASP A 140 -10.32 -3.62 1.86
C ASP A 140 -9.64 -3.39 3.23
N ALA A 141 -10.22 -3.93 4.31
CA ALA A 141 -9.63 -3.82 5.64
C ALA A 141 -8.24 -4.48 5.73
N ARG A 142 -8.05 -5.63 5.07
CA ARG A 142 -6.76 -6.31 5.00
C ARG A 142 -5.71 -5.43 4.31
N ALA A 143 -6.04 -4.88 3.15
CA ALA A 143 -5.17 -3.96 2.41
C ALA A 143 -4.76 -2.73 3.25
N TYR A 144 -5.72 -2.13 3.96
CA TYR A 144 -5.45 -0.99 4.85
C TYR A 144 -4.52 -1.33 6.02
N LEU A 145 -4.69 -2.50 6.64
CA LEU A 145 -3.82 -2.94 7.73
C LEU A 145 -2.43 -3.38 7.24
N SER A 146 -2.32 -4.00 6.07
CA SER A 146 -1.02 -4.29 5.44
C SER A 146 -0.25 -3.01 5.12
N ALA A 147 -0.94 -1.98 4.59
CA ALA A 147 -0.33 -0.68 4.37
C ALA A 147 0.12 -0.01 5.68
N ALA A 148 -0.64 -0.15 6.77
CA ALA A 148 -0.21 0.34 8.08
C ALA A 148 1.08 -0.34 8.57
N LEU A 149 1.21 -1.66 8.44
CA LEU A 149 2.46 -2.35 8.80
C LEU A 149 3.65 -1.91 7.93
N THR A 150 3.40 -1.64 6.65
CA THR A 150 4.40 -1.08 5.73
C THR A 150 4.85 0.31 6.18
N ASN A 151 3.91 1.20 6.49
CA ASN A 151 4.19 2.54 7.02
C ASN A 151 5.08 2.50 8.27
N LYS A 152 4.86 1.53 9.16
CA LYS A 152 5.73 1.30 10.33
C LYS A 152 7.14 0.92 9.90
N ASN A 153 7.31 -0.04 8.99
CA ASN A 153 8.62 -0.48 8.53
C ASN A 153 9.43 0.67 7.91
N THR A 154 8.82 1.43 7.00
CA THR A 154 9.47 2.60 6.36
C THR A 154 9.88 3.67 7.39
N CYS A 155 9.03 3.94 8.39
CA CYS A 155 9.38 4.86 9.48
C CYS A 155 10.56 4.34 10.31
N LEU A 156 10.59 3.04 10.64
CA LEU A 156 11.70 2.45 11.40
C LEU A 156 13.02 2.52 10.62
N GLU A 157 13.00 2.21 9.32
CA GLU A 157 14.18 2.31 8.43
C GLU A 157 14.71 3.74 8.35
N GLY A 158 13.83 4.74 8.22
CA GLY A 158 14.25 6.15 8.27
C GLY A 158 14.89 6.54 9.62
N LEU A 159 14.46 5.91 10.72
CA LEU A 159 15.01 6.13 12.06
C LEU A 159 16.30 5.35 12.33
N ASP A 160 16.67 4.35 11.52
CA ASP A 160 17.85 3.52 11.76
C ASP A 160 19.13 4.35 11.78
N SER A 161 19.24 5.33 10.87
CA SER A 161 20.39 6.24 10.78
C SER A 161 20.35 7.39 11.81
N ALA A 162 19.20 7.63 12.45
CA ALA A 162 19.03 8.69 13.43
C ALA A 162 19.67 8.35 14.79
N THR A 163 19.93 9.36 15.61
CA THR A 163 20.48 9.21 16.97
C THR A 163 19.74 10.08 17.99
N GLY A 164 20.11 10.00 19.28
CA GLY A 164 19.56 10.85 20.33
C GLY A 164 18.71 10.09 21.37
N PRO A 165 18.50 10.71 22.55
CA PRO A 165 17.93 10.03 23.72
C PRO A 165 16.47 9.59 23.55
N LEU A 166 15.69 10.24 22.66
CA LEU A 166 14.29 9.85 22.42
C LEU A 166 14.13 8.75 21.36
N LYS A 167 15.16 8.43 20.57
CA LYS A 167 15.06 7.39 19.53
C LYS A 167 14.61 6.04 20.11
N PRO A 168 15.20 5.50 21.19
CA PRO A 168 14.78 4.20 21.73
C PRO A 168 13.32 4.22 22.22
N VAL A 169 12.88 5.33 22.82
CA VAL A 169 11.49 5.49 23.29
C VAL A 169 10.53 5.50 22.11
N LEU A 170 10.85 6.24 21.05
CA LEU A 170 10.03 6.31 19.83
C LEU A 170 9.96 4.95 19.12
N VAL A 171 11.11 4.29 18.91
CA VAL A 171 11.18 2.97 18.27
C VAL A 171 10.38 1.93 19.06
N ASN A 172 10.54 1.89 20.39
CA ASN A 172 9.77 0.97 21.22
C ASN A 172 8.27 1.26 21.18
N SER A 173 7.87 2.54 21.14
CA SER A 173 6.46 2.95 21.02
C SER A 173 5.86 2.57 19.66
N LEU A 174 6.61 2.75 18.57
CA LEU A 174 6.24 2.28 17.23
C LEU A 174 6.05 0.76 17.25
N ILE A 175 7.05 0.00 17.68
CA ILE A 175 6.97 -1.47 17.73
C ILE A 175 5.76 -1.92 18.56
N SER A 176 5.58 -1.36 19.77
CA SER A 176 4.47 -1.72 20.65
C SER A 176 3.10 -1.41 20.04
N THR A 177 2.94 -0.24 19.42
CA THR A 177 1.67 0.17 18.79
C THR A 177 1.29 -0.79 17.66
N TYR A 178 2.24 -1.12 16.79
CA TYR A 178 1.97 -1.91 15.60
C TYR A 178 1.84 -3.42 15.86
N LYS A 179 2.17 -3.91 17.07
CA LYS A 179 1.78 -5.27 17.51
C LYS A 179 0.26 -5.45 17.48
N HIS A 180 -0.50 -4.43 17.88
CA HIS A 180 -1.96 -4.47 17.85
C HIS A 180 -2.50 -4.46 16.41
N VAL A 181 -1.84 -3.74 15.50
CA VAL A 181 -2.16 -3.73 14.06
C VAL A 181 -1.94 -5.11 13.47
N SER A 182 -0.79 -5.73 13.72
CA SER A 182 -0.46 -7.08 13.24
C SER A 182 -1.41 -8.15 13.78
N ASN A 183 -1.73 -8.12 15.08
CA ASN A 183 -2.74 -9.00 15.65
C ASN A 183 -4.11 -8.82 14.98
N SER A 184 -4.53 -7.57 14.74
CA SER A 184 -5.80 -7.27 14.07
C SER A 184 -5.82 -7.81 12.64
N LEU A 185 -4.73 -7.64 11.88
CA LEU A 185 -4.58 -8.17 10.53
C LEU A 185 -4.72 -9.71 10.51
N SER A 186 -4.02 -10.41 11.40
CA SER A 186 -4.07 -11.88 11.50
C SER A 186 -5.46 -12.43 11.85
N MET A 187 -6.34 -11.61 12.46
CA MET A 187 -7.71 -12.01 12.79
C MET A 187 -8.67 -11.90 11.60
N ILE A 188 -8.30 -11.16 10.54
CA ILE A 188 -9.06 -11.11 9.30
C ILE A 188 -8.81 -12.40 8.53
N PRO A 189 -9.85 -13.13 8.10
CA PRO A 189 -9.67 -14.30 7.25
C PRO A 189 -8.95 -13.92 5.95
N SER A 190 -8.02 -14.76 5.51
CA SER A 190 -7.43 -14.62 4.17
C SER A 190 -8.50 -14.84 3.10
N PRO A 191 -8.39 -14.19 1.92
CA PRO A 191 -9.23 -14.52 0.77
C PRO A 191 -9.12 -16.02 0.46
N SER A 192 -10.25 -16.68 0.21
CA SER A 192 -10.26 -18.11 -0.11
C SER A 192 -9.72 -18.36 -1.53
N ASN A 193 -8.64 -19.15 -1.64
CA ASN A 193 -8.10 -19.62 -2.92
C ASN A 193 -9.19 -20.36 -3.71
N GLY A 194 -9.44 -19.92 -4.94
CA GLY A 194 -10.36 -20.59 -5.86
C GLY A 194 -10.94 -19.66 -6.93
N HIS A 195 -11.13 -20.22 -8.13
CA HIS A 195 -11.76 -19.51 -9.25
C HIS A 195 -13.16 -19.03 -8.85
N LYS A 196 -13.32 -17.70 -8.74
CA LYS A 196 -14.65 -17.10 -8.65
C LYS A 196 -15.21 -17.03 -10.07
N ASN A 197 -16.36 -17.66 -10.30
CA ASN A 197 -17.12 -17.46 -11.53
C ASN A 197 -17.43 -15.97 -11.71
N ARG A 198 -17.12 -15.44 -12.91
CA ARG A 198 -17.39 -14.06 -13.35
C ARG A 198 -18.72 -13.56 -12.82
N ARG A 199 -18.71 -12.47 -12.07
CA ARG A 199 -19.87 -11.59 -11.95
C ARG A 199 -19.61 -10.41 -12.88
N LEU A 200 -20.39 -10.34 -13.97
CA LEU A 200 -20.58 -9.09 -14.70
C LEU A 200 -21.17 -8.07 -13.72
N LEU A 201 -20.31 -7.28 -13.09
CA LEU A 201 -20.72 -6.12 -12.33
C LEU A 201 -20.92 -4.98 -13.33
N GLY A 202 -22.08 -4.32 -13.27
CA GLY A 202 -22.32 -3.12 -14.05
C GLY A 202 -21.45 -1.97 -13.54
N PHE A 203 -21.23 -0.98 -14.40
CA PHE A 203 -20.47 0.26 -14.12
C PHE A 203 -20.63 0.75 -12.66
N PRO A 204 -19.52 1.02 -11.94
CA PRO A 204 -19.59 1.49 -10.57
C PRO A 204 -20.40 2.79 -10.47
N LYS A 205 -21.32 2.87 -9.50
CA LYS A 205 -22.23 4.02 -9.33
C LYS A 205 -21.55 5.36 -8.99
N TRP A 206 -20.25 5.35 -8.69
CA TRP A 206 -19.46 6.52 -8.31
C TRP A 206 -18.62 7.08 -9.48
N VAL A 207 -18.67 6.43 -10.65
CA VAL A 207 -18.00 6.88 -11.87
C VAL A 207 -19.06 7.47 -12.76
N SER A 208 -18.97 8.75 -13.05
CA SER A 208 -19.89 9.33 -14.03
C SER A 208 -19.52 8.80 -15.42
N LYS A 209 -20.50 8.59 -16.30
CA LYS A 209 -20.23 8.27 -17.73
C LYS A 209 -19.33 9.31 -18.43
N LYS A 210 -19.19 10.48 -17.80
CA LYS A 210 -18.41 11.63 -18.24
C LYS A 210 -16.91 11.43 -17.95
N ASP A 211 -16.54 10.92 -16.77
CA ASP A 211 -15.15 10.60 -16.42
C ASP A 211 -14.56 9.52 -17.33
N VAL A 212 -15.38 8.54 -17.71
CA VAL A 212 -15.02 7.46 -18.65
C VAL A 212 -14.73 8.02 -20.04
N LYS A 213 -15.50 9.00 -20.53
CA LYS A 213 -15.25 9.62 -21.85
C LYS A 213 -13.90 10.35 -21.86
N ILE A 214 -13.55 11.05 -20.78
CA ILE A 214 -12.31 11.84 -20.70
C ILE A 214 -11.07 10.94 -20.66
N LEU A 215 -11.15 9.79 -19.99
CA LEU A 215 -10.05 8.83 -19.92
C LEU A 215 -9.93 7.97 -21.20
N GLN A 216 -10.90 8.03 -22.12
CA GLN A 216 -10.93 7.29 -23.40
C GLN A 216 -10.70 8.16 -24.65
N SER A 217 -10.91 9.49 -24.59
CA SER A 217 -10.90 10.37 -25.77
C SER A 217 -9.56 11.09 -26.02
N ASP A 218 -9.34 11.51 -27.27
CA ASP A 218 -8.27 12.43 -27.66
C ASP A 218 -8.44 13.82 -27.01
N VAL A 219 -7.32 14.53 -26.83
CA VAL A 219 -7.15 15.72 -25.98
C VAL A 219 -7.98 16.95 -26.41
N ASP A 220 -8.64 16.88 -27.56
CA ASP A 220 -9.26 18.03 -28.24
C ASP A 220 -10.79 18.16 -28.04
N GLU A 221 -11.45 17.29 -27.26
CA GLU A 221 -12.91 17.28 -27.05
C GLU A 221 -13.34 17.62 -25.60
N TYR A 222 -12.59 18.50 -24.91
CA TYR A 222 -12.82 18.82 -23.49
C TYR A 222 -13.58 20.13 -23.24
N ASP A 223 -14.35 20.16 -22.14
CA ASP A 223 -14.84 21.41 -21.54
C ASP A 223 -13.68 22.05 -20.74
N PRO A 224 -13.15 23.21 -21.19
CA PRO A 224 -12.01 23.86 -20.53
C PRO A 224 -12.31 24.32 -19.10
N SER A 225 -13.59 24.38 -18.69
CA SER A 225 -14.00 24.81 -17.34
C SER A 225 -13.89 23.72 -16.27
N GLU A 226 -13.60 22.47 -16.67
CA GLU A 226 -13.63 21.31 -15.79
C GLU A 226 -12.28 20.61 -15.62
N ILE A 227 -11.24 21.11 -16.30
CA ILE A 227 -9.87 20.59 -16.27
C ILE A 227 -8.90 21.69 -15.83
N PHE A 228 -7.85 21.31 -15.10
CA PHE A 228 -6.72 22.19 -14.85
C PHE A 228 -5.64 21.92 -15.89
N THR A 229 -5.21 22.95 -16.60
CA THR A 229 -4.09 22.85 -17.54
C THR A 229 -2.83 23.43 -16.89
N VAL A 230 -1.75 22.66 -16.93
CA VAL A 230 -0.39 23.08 -16.56
C VAL A 230 0.39 23.24 -17.86
N ALA A 231 0.98 24.42 -18.08
CA ALA A 231 1.87 24.65 -19.23
C ALA A 231 3.01 25.57 -18.82
N ALA A 232 4.25 25.10 -19.02
CA ALA A 232 5.46 25.83 -18.61
C ALA A 232 5.63 27.18 -19.33
N ASP A 233 5.05 27.35 -20.53
CA ASP A 233 5.06 28.57 -21.32
C ASP A 233 4.04 29.63 -20.87
N GLY A 234 3.21 29.29 -19.87
CA GLY A 234 2.19 30.18 -19.32
C GLY A 234 0.86 30.19 -20.07
N THR A 235 0.63 29.30 -21.05
CA THR A 235 -0.67 29.22 -21.75
C THR A 235 -1.74 28.44 -20.98
N GLY A 236 -1.35 27.74 -19.91
CA GLY A 236 -2.23 26.97 -19.02
C GLY A 236 -2.84 27.80 -17.89
N ASN A 237 -3.61 27.13 -17.02
CA ASN A 237 -4.09 27.72 -15.76
C ASN A 237 -2.96 27.89 -14.73
N PHE A 238 -1.97 26.99 -14.78
CA PHE A 238 -0.80 26.96 -13.90
C PHE A 238 0.48 26.77 -14.73
N THR A 239 1.61 27.21 -14.18
CA THR A 239 2.94 26.95 -14.76
C THR A 239 3.67 25.78 -14.11
N THR A 240 3.21 25.33 -12.94
CA THR A 240 3.78 24.21 -12.19
C THR A 240 2.70 23.19 -11.86
N ILE A 241 3.10 21.92 -11.73
CA ILE A 241 2.18 20.83 -11.38
C ILE A 241 1.79 20.96 -9.90
N SER A 242 2.75 21.32 -9.06
CA SER A 242 2.56 21.55 -7.63
C SER A 242 1.50 22.61 -7.33
N ASP A 243 1.42 23.70 -8.09
CA ASP A 243 0.37 24.72 -7.92
C ASP A 243 -1.02 24.19 -8.28
N ALA A 244 -1.14 23.40 -9.37
CA ALA A 244 -2.39 22.76 -9.74
C ALA A 244 -2.87 21.77 -8.67
N ILE A 245 -1.95 20.96 -8.13
CA ILE A 245 -2.25 20.05 -7.01
C ILE A 245 -2.69 20.83 -5.76
N ASN A 246 -1.99 21.91 -5.42
CA ASN A 246 -2.34 22.74 -4.27
C ASN A 246 -3.73 23.37 -4.42
N PHE A 247 -4.10 23.78 -5.64
CA PHE A 247 -5.40 24.36 -5.95
C PHE A 247 -6.55 23.34 -5.93
N ALA A 248 -6.29 22.08 -6.31
CA ALA A 248 -7.31 21.03 -6.34
C ALA A 248 -8.08 20.88 -5.01
N PRO A 249 -9.38 20.56 -5.01
CA PRO A 249 -10.13 20.38 -3.78
C PRO A 249 -9.60 19.22 -2.92
N ASN A 250 -9.64 19.39 -1.60
CA ASN A 250 -9.29 18.34 -0.66
C ASN A 250 -10.45 17.34 -0.51
N ASN A 251 -10.12 16.05 -0.41
CA ASN A 251 -11.05 14.93 -0.22
C ASN A 251 -12.19 14.92 -1.26
N SER A 252 -11.86 15.25 -2.51
CA SER A 252 -12.81 15.21 -3.61
C SER A 252 -13.32 13.79 -3.84
N TYR A 253 -14.64 13.63 -3.94
CA TYR A 253 -15.26 12.39 -4.42
C TYR A 253 -15.17 12.27 -5.94
N ASP A 254 -15.13 13.40 -6.63
CA ASP A 254 -15.03 13.48 -8.09
C ASP A 254 -13.57 13.49 -8.54
N ARG A 255 -13.35 13.05 -9.77
CA ARG A 255 -12.04 13.08 -10.43
C ARG A 255 -11.60 14.52 -10.67
N VAL A 256 -10.35 14.84 -10.33
CA VAL A 256 -9.74 16.15 -10.63
C VAL A 256 -8.66 15.93 -11.68
N ILE A 257 -8.92 16.40 -12.89
CA ILE A 257 -8.07 16.14 -14.05
C ILE A 257 -7.12 17.30 -14.27
N ILE A 258 -5.83 16.99 -14.29
CA ILE A 258 -4.74 17.93 -14.52
C ILE A 258 -4.03 17.52 -15.81
N LEU A 259 -4.25 18.29 -16.87
CA LEU A 259 -3.57 18.14 -18.15
C LEU A 259 -2.23 18.88 -18.08
N ILE A 260 -1.13 18.17 -18.31
CA ILE A 260 0.23 18.69 -18.23
C ILE A 260 0.80 18.73 -19.65
N ARG A 261 0.92 19.94 -20.18
CA ARG A 261 1.41 20.14 -21.54
C ARG A 261 2.86 19.70 -21.70
N GLU A 262 3.27 19.44 -22.94
CA GLU A 262 4.65 19.11 -23.28
C GLU A 262 5.66 20.09 -22.61
N GLY A 263 6.78 19.55 -22.16
CA GLY A 263 7.79 20.30 -21.44
C GLY A 263 8.48 19.51 -20.35
N VAL A 264 9.51 20.13 -19.77
CA VAL A 264 10.28 19.59 -18.64
C VAL A 264 9.92 20.39 -17.39
N TYR A 265 9.34 19.72 -16.42
CA TYR A 265 8.91 20.28 -15.14
C TYR A 265 9.89 19.83 -14.05
N GLU A 266 10.88 20.68 -13.74
CA GLU A 266 11.88 20.45 -12.70
C GLU A 266 11.29 20.71 -11.30
N GLU A 267 10.50 19.76 -10.80
CA GLU A 267 9.84 19.86 -9.50
C GLU A 267 9.74 18.50 -8.77
N ASN A 268 9.90 18.53 -7.44
CA ASN A 268 9.53 17.41 -6.58
C ASN A 268 8.06 17.57 -6.17
N VAL A 269 7.16 16.83 -6.83
CA VAL A 269 5.70 16.93 -6.64
C VAL A 269 5.25 16.01 -5.51
N GLU A 270 4.43 16.52 -4.60
CA GLU A 270 3.81 15.75 -3.53
C GLU A 270 2.27 15.83 -3.64
N ILE A 271 1.61 14.68 -3.78
CA ILE A 271 0.15 14.54 -3.75
C ILE A 271 -0.22 13.92 -2.40
N PRO A 272 -0.51 14.75 -1.37
CA PRO A 272 -0.75 14.25 -0.02
C PRO A 272 -2.06 13.45 0.07
N SER A 273 -2.23 12.70 1.16
CA SER A 273 -3.35 11.77 1.34
C SER A 273 -4.75 12.41 1.33
N TYR A 274 -4.84 13.71 1.57
CA TYR A 274 -6.09 14.46 1.48
C TYR A 274 -6.40 15.02 0.08
N LYS A 275 -5.54 14.79 -0.92
CA LYS A 275 -5.77 15.13 -2.34
C LYS A 275 -6.17 13.85 -3.09
N THR A 276 -7.40 13.41 -2.88
CA THR A 276 -7.95 12.17 -3.47
C THR A 276 -8.39 12.37 -4.93
N ASN A 277 -8.40 11.29 -5.70
CA ASN A 277 -8.94 11.23 -7.07
C ASN A 277 -8.28 12.18 -8.09
N ILE A 278 -7.03 12.57 -7.86
CA ILE A 278 -6.22 13.30 -8.85
C ILE A 278 -5.92 12.41 -10.06
N VAL A 279 -6.01 12.99 -11.25
CA VAL A 279 -5.62 12.39 -12.52
C VAL A 279 -4.59 13.30 -13.20
N LEU A 280 -3.41 12.78 -13.52
CA LEU A 280 -2.41 13.49 -14.32
C LEU A 280 -2.41 12.94 -15.76
N ILE A 281 -2.52 13.80 -16.76
CA ILE A 281 -2.48 13.41 -18.17
C ILE A 281 -1.41 14.26 -18.84
N GLY A 282 -0.38 13.65 -19.43
CA GLY A 282 0.59 14.37 -20.25
C GLY A 282 0.21 14.39 -21.74
N ASP A 283 0.93 15.16 -22.53
CA ASP A 283 0.79 15.17 -24.00
C ASP A 283 1.52 13.97 -24.66
N GLY A 284 2.24 13.16 -23.87
CA GLY A 284 3.00 11.99 -24.31
C GLY A 284 4.18 11.70 -23.37
N SER A 285 4.49 10.43 -23.11
CA SER A 285 5.61 10.07 -22.21
C SER A 285 6.98 10.49 -22.74
N ASN A 286 7.10 10.76 -24.03
CA ASN A 286 8.29 11.32 -24.67
C ASN A 286 8.27 12.85 -24.81
N LEU A 287 7.23 13.53 -24.31
CA LEU A 287 7.01 14.97 -24.46
C LEU A 287 6.85 15.69 -23.12
N THR A 288 6.22 15.06 -22.13
CA THR A 288 5.93 15.64 -20.81
C THR A 288 6.76 14.95 -19.73
N PHE A 289 7.68 15.68 -19.10
CA PHE A 289 8.63 15.14 -18.12
C PHE A 289 8.50 15.81 -16.76
N ILE A 290 8.32 15.03 -15.69
CA ILE A 290 8.47 15.48 -14.30
C ILE A 290 9.84 15.01 -13.81
N THR A 291 10.74 15.94 -13.50
CA THR A 291 12.15 15.62 -13.21
C THR A 291 12.62 16.17 -11.87
N GLY A 292 13.45 15.39 -11.19
CA GLY A 292 14.04 15.70 -9.90
C GLY A 292 15.36 14.94 -9.72
N ASN A 293 16.09 15.23 -8.65
CA ASN A 293 17.42 14.64 -8.42
C ASN A 293 17.76 14.42 -6.94
N ARG A 294 16.75 14.29 -6.07
CA ARG A 294 16.99 14.01 -4.65
C ARG A 294 17.50 12.58 -4.50
N SER A 295 18.44 12.38 -3.56
CA SER A 295 19.06 11.09 -3.31
C SER A 295 19.45 10.90 -1.85
N VAL A 296 19.71 9.65 -1.46
CA VAL A 296 20.23 9.32 -0.12
C VAL A 296 21.62 9.89 0.11
N ASP A 297 22.49 9.89 -0.91
CA ASP A 297 23.84 10.48 -0.80
C ASP A 297 23.78 12.00 -0.53
N ASP A 298 22.77 12.69 -1.06
CA ASP A 298 22.50 14.11 -0.78
C ASP A 298 21.79 14.34 0.57
N GLY A 299 21.65 13.29 1.37
CA GLY A 299 21.12 13.34 2.73
C GLY A 299 19.59 13.27 2.81
N TRP A 300 18.87 12.89 1.76
CA TRP A 300 17.44 12.58 1.88
C TRP A 300 17.21 11.16 2.39
N THR A 301 16.03 10.87 2.91
CA THR A 301 15.57 9.48 3.06
C THR A 301 15.21 8.94 1.68
N THR A 302 15.28 7.62 1.47
CA THR A 302 14.76 6.98 0.24
C THR A 302 13.31 7.40 0.00
N PHE A 303 12.48 7.41 1.05
CA PHE A 303 11.07 7.82 0.98
C PHE A 303 10.86 9.25 0.45
N ARG A 304 11.70 10.22 0.85
CA ARG A 304 11.62 11.63 0.39
C ARG A 304 12.48 11.97 -0.81
N SER A 305 13.20 10.99 -1.35
CA SER A 305 13.98 11.17 -2.59
C SER A 305 13.09 11.21 -3.84
N ALA A 306 11.83 10.78 -3.74
CA ALA A 306 10.88 10.72 -4.84
C ALA A 306 10.73 12.05 -5.61
N THR A 307 10.84 11.99 -6.94
CA THR A 307 10.46 13.10 -7.84
C THR A 307 8.95 13.33 -7.79
N LEU A 308 8.15 12.28 -7.95
CA LEU A 308 6.70 12.30 -7.72
C LEU A 308 6.34 11.38 -6.55
N ALA A 309 5.77 11.96 -5.50
CA ALA A 309 5.30 11.27 -4.30
C ALA A 309 3.77 11.32 -4.20
N VAL A 310 3.12 10.16 -4.25
CA VAL A 310 1.65 10.05 -4.23
C VAL A 310 1.19 9.34 -2.97
N SER A 311 0.35 9.99 -2.19
CA SER A 311 -0.31 9.44 -0.99
C SER A 311 -1.85 9.54 -1.09
N GLY A 312 -2.38 10.25 -2.09
CA GLY A 312 -3.82 10.43 -2.34
C GLY A 312 -4.46 9.22 -3.05
N GLU A 313 -5.49 8.64 -2.43
CA GLU A 313 -6.23 7.49 -2.97
C GLU A 313 -6.86 7.77 -4.34
N GLY A 314 -6.91 6.72 -5.16
CA GLY A 314 -7.54 6.74 -6.47
C GLY A 314 -6.65 7.33 -7.55
N PHE A 315 -5.44 7.78 -7.26
CA PHE A 315 -4.56 8.46 -8.22
C PHE A 315 -4.42 7.76 -9.56
N LEU A 316 -4.55 8.50 -10.66
CA LEU A 316 -4.29 8.00 -12.00
C LEU A 316 -3.25 8.86 -12.69
N ALA A 317 -2.39 8.25 -13.51
CA ALA A 317 -1.58 9.00 -14.47
C ALA A 317 -1.49 8.29 -15.82
N ARG A 318 -1.40 9.08 -16.90
CA ARG A 318 -1.10 8.55 -18.23
C ARG A 318 -0.31 9.52 -19.11
N ASP A 319 0.39 8.95 -20.08
CA ASP A 319 1.07 9.66 -21.17
C ASP A 319 2.08 10.72 -20.68
N LEU A 320 2.88 10.39 -19.65
CA LEU A 320 3.94 11.27 -19.11
C LEU A 320 5.15 10.47 -18.60
N ALA A 321 6.29 11.15 -18.46
CA ALA A 321 7.50 10.60 -17.86
C ALA A 321 7.76 11.16 -16.46
N ILE A 322 8.24 10.31 -15.56
CA ILE A 322 8.77 10.70 -14.25
C ILE A 322 10.21 10.20 -14.16
N GLU A 323 11.15 11.09 -13.85
CA GLU A 323 12.56 10.74 -13.77
C GLU A 323 13.26 11.25 -12.50
N ASN A 324 14.23 10.48 -12.03
CA ASN A 324 15.22 10.94 -11.06
C ASN A 324 16.61 10.90 -11.68
N THR A 325 17.21 12.09 -11.86
CA THR A 325 18.46 12.31 -12.58
C THR A 325 19.70 12.33 -11.69
N ALA A 326 19.60 11.90 -10.43
CA ALA A 326 20.73 11.90 -9.48
C ALA A 326 21.93 11.05 -9.98
N GLY A 327 21.66 9.95 -10.68
CA GLY A 327 22.68 9.04 -11.21
C GLY A 327 23.05 7.89 -10.25
N PRO A 328 23.72 6.83 -10.73
CA PRO A 328 23.96 5.61 -9.96
C PRO A 328 24.97 5.81 -8.81
N GLN A 329 25.82 6.83 -8.90
CA GLN A 329 26.77 7.21 -7.85
C GLN A 329 26.09 7.81 -6.61
N LYS A 330 24.81 8.21 -6.73
CA LYS A 330 24.03 8.84 -5.67
C LYS A 330 23.23 7.85 -4.82
N HIS A 331 23.42 6.56 -5.06
CA HIS A 331 22.72 5.47 -4.39
C HIS A 331 21.19 5.60 -4.57
N GLN A 332 20.38 5.34 -3.54
CA GLN A 332 18.92 5.33 -3.66
C GLN A 332 18.39 6.71 -4.07
N ALA A 333 17.65 6.75 -5.18
CA ALA A 333 17.09 7.97 -5.75
C ALA A 333 15.78 7.65 -6.50
N VAL A 334 14.66 7.85 -5.81
CA VAL A 334 13.33 7.44 -6.29
C VAL A 334 12.81 8.41 -7.35
N ALA A 335 12.32 7.89 -8.47
CA ALA A 335 11.57 8.68 -9.46
C ALA A 335 10.10 8.79 -9.03
N LEU A 336 9.44 7.65 -8.80
CA LEU A 336 8.03 7.59 -8.42
C LEU A 336 7.85 6.79 -7.13
N ARG A 337 7.12 7.36 -6.17
CA ARG A 337 6.61 6.66 -5.00
C ARG A 337 5.10 6.71 -4.94
N ILE A 338 4.45 5.56 -4.82
CA ILE A 338 3.00 5.47 -4.59
C ILE A 338 2.72 4.78 -3.25
N SER A 339 2.08 5.53 -2.36
CA SER A 339 1.60 5.16 -1.03
C SER A 339 0.07 5.33 -0.94
N ALA A 340 -0.65 5.01 -2.02
CA ALA A 340 -2.07 5.24 -2.21
C ALA A 340 -2.79 3.99 -2.71
N ASP A 341 -4.01 3.76 -2.24
CA ASP A 341 -4.87 2.67 -2.71
C ASP A 341 -5.55 3.02 -4.03
N LEU A 342 -5.83 2.00 -4.84
CA LEU A 342 -6.53 2.12 -6.13
C LEU A 342 -5.82 3.09 -7.10
N ALA A 343 -4.49 3.04 -7.11
CA ALA A 343 -3.67 3.86 -7.98
C ALA A 343 -3.32 3.14 -9.28
N ALA A 344 -3.41 3.80 -10.43
CA ALA A 344 -3.05 3.21 -11.71
C ALA A 344 -2.22 4.13 -12.62
N MET A 345 -1.32 3.52 -13.40
CA MET A 345 -0.45 4.20 -14.36
C MET A 345 -0.63 3.56 -15.75
N TYR A 346 -0.77 4.38 -16.80
CA TYR A 346 -0.96 3.88 -18.16
C TYR A 346 -0.10 4.63 -19.19
N ARG A 347 0.76 3.92 -19.93
CA ARG A 347 1.70 4.54 -20.91
C ARG A 347 2.56 5.64 -20.29
N CYS A 348 3.12 5.35 -19.13
CA CYS A 348 4.07 6.22 -18.47
C CYS A 348 5.49 5.66 -18.59
N THR A 349 6.46 6.56 -18.60
CA THR A 349 7.88 6.19 -18.52
C THR A 349 8.42 6.58 -17.16
N ILE A 350 9.08 5.65 -16.46
CA ILE A 350 9.60 5.85 -15.10
C ILE A 350 11.08 5.50 -15.11
N THR A 351 11.93 6.51 -14.89
CA THR A 351 13.38 6.39 -15.13
C THR A 351 14.19 6.80 -13.91
N GLY A 352 15.12 5.95 -13.51
CA GLY A 352 16.11 6.22 -12.46
C GLY A 352 17.26 5.22 -12.54
N TYR A 353 17.98 5.03 -11.44
CA TYR A 353 19.01 3.99 -11.32
C TYR A 353 18.65 3.05 -10.18
N GLN A 354 19.22 3.27 -8.99
CA GLN A 354 18.89 2.52 -7.79
C GLN A 354 17.58 3.05 -7.18
N ASP A 355 16.68 2.13 -6.81
CA ASP A 355 15.39 2.43 -6.16
C ASP A 355 14.46 3.31 -7.01
N THR A 356 14.36 3.06 -8.33
CA THR A 356 13.60 3.91 -9.27
C THR A 356 12.11 4.03 -8.93
N LEU A 357 11.40 2.91 -8.79
CA LEU A 357 9.96 2.84 -8.56
C LEU A 357 9.67 2.24 -7.19
N TYR A 358 9.21 3.09 -6.28
CA TYR A 358 8.79 2.69 -4.95
C TYR A 358 7.28 2.40 -4.93
N VAL A 359 6.91 1.15 -5.20
CA VAL A 359 5.56 0.58 -5.00
C VAL A 359 5.31 0.38 -3.50
N HIS A 360 5.24 1.50 -2.77
CA HIS A 360 5.34 1.52 -1.31
C HIS A 360 4.25 0.67 -0.64
N SER A 361 2.97 0.99 -0.84
CA SER A 361 1.87 0.31 -0.15
C SER A 361 0.54 0.36 -0.91
N PHE A 362 -0.45 -0.41 -0.43
CA PHE A 362 -1.80 -0.55 -0.98
C PHE A 362 -1.86 -1.22 -2.37
N ARG A 363 -3.03 -1.19 -3.03
CA ARG A 363 -3.26 -1.79 -4.35
C ARG A 363 -2.88 -0.84 -5.46
N GLN A 364 -2.10 -1.32 -6.43
CA GLN A 364 -1.60 -0.53 -7.54
C GLN A 364 -1.63 -1.31 -8.87
N PHE A 365 -1.74 -0.60 -9.99
CA PHE A 365 -1.74 -1.20 -11.33
C PHE A 365 -0.90 -0.38 -12.32
N TYR A 366 -0.09 -1.04 -13.14
CA TYR A 366 0.74 -0.39 -14.16
C TYR A 366 0.53 -1.11 -15.49
N ARG A 367 0.14 -0.37 -16.53
CA ARG A 367 -0.15 -0.91 -17.86
C ARG A 367 0.66 -0.20 -18.93
N GLU A 368 1.33 -0.96 -19.81
CA GLU A 368 2.06 -0.39 -20.96
C GLU A 368 3.08 0.68 -20.55
N CYS A 369 3.69 0.54 -19.38
CA CYS A 369 4.70 1.45 -18.88
C CYS A 369 6.11 0.98 -19.25
N ASP A 370 7.03 1.92 -19.41
CA ASP A 370 8.47 1.64 -19.52
C ASP A 370 9.16 1.99 -18.20
N ILE A 371 9.84 1.04 -17.58
CA ILE A 371 10.47 1.20 -16.26
C ILE A 371 11.96 0.88 -16.37
N PHE A 372 12.80 1.86 -16.06
CA PHE A 372 14.24 1.78 -16.23
C PHE A 372 14.98 1.86 -14.89
N GLY A 373 15.97 1.00 -14.64
CA GLY A 373 16.79 1.10 -13.44
C GLY A 373 17.93 0.11 -13.36
N THR A 374 18.61 0.06 -12.22
CA THR A 374 19.77 -0.81 -11.98
C THR A 374 19.55 -1.75 -10.80
N ILE A 375 19.57 -1.22 -9.57
CA ILE A 375 19.47 -1.99 -8.33
C ILE A 375 18.12 -1.72 -7.67
N ASP A 376 17.40 -2.77 -7.33
CA ASP A 376 16.13 -2.74 -6.59
C ASP A 376 15.11 -1.77 -7.21
N TYR A 377 15.10 -1.67 -8.54
CA TYR A 377 14.46 -0.54 -9.19
C TYR A 377 12.94 -0.63 -9.25
N ILE A 378 12.36 -1.77 -8.87
CA ILE A 378 10.94 -1.92 -8.49
C ILE A 378 10.90 -2.52 -7.08
N PHE A 379 10.54 -1.73 -6.08
CA PHE A 379 10.65 -2.15 -4.68
C PHE A 379 9.53 -1.63 -3.80
N GLY A 380 9.30 -2.32 -2.67
CA GLY A 380 8.27 -1.97 -1.70
C GLY A 380 7.35 -3.12 -1.34
N ASN A 381 6.18 -2.78 -0.80
CA ASN A 381 5.24 -3.74 -0.21
C ASN A 381 3.78 -3.45 -0.59
N ALA A 382 3.55 -2.89 -1.78
CA ALA A 382 2.23 -2.85 -2.38
C ALA A 382 1.71 -4.25 -2.74
N ALA A 383 0.40 -4.37 -2.97
CA ALA A 383 -0.16 -5.40 -3.83
C ALA A 383 -0.25 -4.81 -5.24
N VAL A 384 0.68 -5.17 -6.12
CA VAL A 384 0.83 -4.51 -7.42
C VAL A 384 0.88 -5.51 -8.57
N VAL A 385 0.22 -5.16 -9.66
CA VAL A 385 0.31 -5.86 -10.95
C VAL A 385 0.89 -4.91 -12.00
N PHE A 386 1.95 -5.37 -12.67
CA PHE A 386 2.49 -4.78 -13.89
C PHE A 386 2.02 -5.62 -15.07
N GLN A 387 1.46 -4.98 -16.10
CA GLN A 387 0.91 -5.68 -17.25
C GLN A 387 1.36 -5.03 -18.56
N ALA A 388 1.82 -5.83 -19.53
CA ALA A 388 2.28 -5.32 -20.83
C ALA A 388 3.36 -4.21 -20.73
N CYS A 389 4.15 -4.20 -19.66
CA CYS A 389 5.20 -3.20 -19.43
C CYS A 389 6.54 -3.65 -20.01
N ASN A 390 7.39 -2.69 -20.37
CA ASN A 390 8.81 -2.94 -20.61
C ASN A 390 9.58 -2.65 -19.33
N ILE A 391 10.28 -3.66 -18.81
CA ILE A 391 11.08 -3.57 -17.60
C ILE A 391 12.54 -3.67 -18.04
N VAL A 392 13.23 -2.53 -18.03
CA VAL A 392 14.52 -2.37 -18.72
C VAL A 392 15.66 -2.15 -17.72
N SER A 393 16.56 -3.12 -17.63
CA SER A 393 17.77 -3.00 -16.83
C SER A 393 18.84 -2.15 -17.55
N GLN A 394 19.43 -1.23 -16.81
CA GLN A 394 20.49 -0.31 -17.27
C GLN A 394 21.87 -0.77 -16.80
N MET A 395 22.93 -0.33 -17.48
CA MET A 395 24.29 -0.60 -17.04
C MET A 395 24.55 0.03 -15.66
N PRO A 396 24.92 -0.77 -14.63
CA PRO A 396 25.20 -0.25 -13.30
C PRO A 396 26.66 0.27 -13.20
N MET A 397 27.08 0.73 -12.03
CA MET A 397 28.48 1.10 -11.83
C MET A 397 29.41 -0.14 -11.91
N PRO A 398 30.70 0.04 -12.25
CA PRO A 398 31.66 -1.06 -12.24
C PRO A 398 31.65 -1.84 -10.92
N GLY A 399 31.54 -3.17 -11.01
CA GLY A 399 31.52 -4.07 -9.86
C GLY A 399 30.14 -4.24 -9.19
N GLN A 400 29.11 -3.56 -9.69
CA GLN A 400 27.72 -3.81 -9.30
C GLN A 400 27.05 -4.84 -10.23
N PHE A 401 25.82 -5.20 -9.86
CA PHE A 401 24.90 -6.03 -10.62
C PHE A 401 23.58 -5.28 -10.80
N THR A 402 22.67 -5.81 -11.61
CA THR A 402 21.29 -5.30 -11.67
C THR A 402 20.34 -6.28 -11.00
N VAL A 403 19.29 -5.76 -10.38
CA VAL A 403 18.22 -6.56 -9.80
C VAL A 403 16.91 -5.80 -9.91
N ILE A 404 15.92 -6.47 -10.50
CA ILE A 404 14.66 -5.84 -10.87
C ILE A 404 13.82 -5.56 -9.61
N THR A 405 13.56 -6.60 -8.82
CA THR A 405 12.63 -6.50 -7.70
C THR A 405 13.28 -6.64 -6.33
N ALA A 406 12.81 -5.82 -5.38
CA ALA A 406 13.13 -5.95 -3.96
C ALA A 406 11.84 -5.81 -3.13
N GLN A 407 11.11 -6.91 -2.99
CA GLN A 407 9.81 -6.91 -2.33
C GLN A 407 9.96 -7.09 -0.81
N SER A 408 9.26 -6.27 -0.02
CA SER A 408 9.43 -6.15 1.43
C SER A 408 8.24 -6.58 2.28
N ARG A 409 7.56 -7.66 1.89
CA ARG A 409 6.57 -8.30 2.76
C ARG A 409 7.26 -8.87 4.00
N ASP A 410 6.79 -8.43 5.17
CA ASP A 410 7.43 -8.71 6.47
C ASP A 410 6.70 -9.80 7.26
N THR A 411 5.43 -10.05 6.95
CA THR A 411 4.60 -11.05 7.62
C THR A 411 3.75 -11.85 6.62
N PRO A 412 3.39 -13.11 6.91
CA PRO A 412 2.58 -13.93 6.00
C PRO A 412 1.11 -13.46 5.96
N ASP A 413 0.69 -12.65 6.94
CA ASP A 413 -0.66 -12.11 7.01
C ASP A 413 -0.88 -10.92 6.05
N GLU A 414 0.19 -10.31 5.54
CA GLU A 414 0.08 -9.25 4.56
C GLU A 414 -0.28 -9.80 3.18
N ASP A 415 -1.32 -9.22 2.57
CA ASP A 415 -1.74 -9.59 1.22
C ASP A 415 -1.10 -8.69 0.16
N THR A 416 0.23 -8.66 0.17
CA THR A 416 1.08 -7.79 -0.65
C THR A 416 2.08 -8.60 -1.48
N GLY A 417 2.65 -8.00 -2.51
CA GLY A 417 3.53 -8.69 -3.45
C GLY A 417 3.61 -7.97 -4.79
N ILE A 418 4.59 -8.35 -5.59
CA ILE A 418 4.79 -7.82 -6.95
C ILE A 418 4.45 -8.91 -7.96
N SER A 419 3.46 -8.65 -8.83
CA SER A 419 3.10 -9.51 -9.96
C SER A 419 3.49 -8.83 -11.26
N ILE A 420 4.31 -9.50 -12.07
CA ILE A 420 4.77 -9.01 -13.38
C ILE A 420 4.18 -9.95 -14.43
N GLN A 421 3.14 -9.50 -15.13
CA GLN A 421 2.36 -10.30 -16.06
C GLN A 421 2.50 -9.79 -17.49
N ASN A 422 2.74 -10.69 -18.46
CA ASN A 422 2.83 -10.34 -19.87
C ASN A 422 3.75 -9.13 -20.14
N CYS A 423 4.88 -9.05 -19.42
CA CYS A 423 5.83 -7.96 -19.56
C CYS A 423 7.05 -8.39 -20.38
N SER A 424 7.83 -7.43 -20.86
CA SER A 424 9.12 -7.67 -21.50
C SER A 424 10.26 -7.30 -20.55
N ILE A 425 11.07 -8.28 -20.16
CA ILE A 425 12.25 -8.09 -19.31
C ILE A 425 13.46 -7.93 -20.22
N LEU A 426 13.97 -6.70 -20.31
CA LEU A 426 14.94 -6.28 -21.31
C LEU A 426 16.16 -5.63 -20.66
N ALA A 427 17.24 -5.51 -21.45
CA ALA A 427 18.41 -4.74 -21.09
C ALA A 427 18.66 -3.63 -22.11
N THR A 428 19.22 -2.53 -21.62
CA THR A 428 19.89 -1.53 -22.48
C THR A 428 21.03 -2.17 -23.27
N GLY A 429 21.34 -1.62 -24.45
CA GLY A 429 22.31 -2.24 -25.37
C GLY A 429 23.74 -2.35 -24.80
N ASP A 430 24.13 -1.41 -23.94
CA ASP A 430 25.41 -1.44 -23.23
C ASP A 430 25.45 -2.50 -22.12
N LEU A 431 24.38 -2.66 -21.32
CA LEU A 431 24.26 -3.77 -20.38
C LEU A 431 24.28 -5.12 -21.11
N TYR A 432 23.48 -5.26 -22.18
CA TYR A 432 23.37 -6.49 -22.96
C TYR A 432 24.75 -6.92 -23.52
N SER A 433 25.51 -5.96 -24.06
CA SER A 433 26.87 -6.20 -24.57
C SER A 433 27.87 -6.62 -23.49
N ASN A 434 27.57 -6.38 -22.21
CA ASN A 434 28.43 -6.68 -21.06
C ASN A 434 27.83 -7.73 -20.10
N SER A 435 26.75 -8.42 -20.49
CA SER A 435 26.01 -9.38 -19.66
C SER A 435 26.86 -10.55 -19.14
N ALA A 436 27.94 -10.91 -19.86
CA ALA A 436 28.90 -11.91 -19.40
C ALA A 436 29.70 -11.46 -18.15
N SER A 437 29.76 -10.16 -17.87
CA SER A 437 30.52 -9.56 -16.77
C SER A 437 29.66 -8.91 -15.70
N VAL A 438 28.43 -8.51 -16.07
CA VAL A 438 27.46 -7.88 -15.16
C VAL A 438 26.29 -8.83 -14.99
N LYS A 439 26.15 -9.35 -13.77
CA LYS A 439 25.03 -10.21 -13.42
C LYS A 439 23.75 -9.40 -13.31
N SER A 440 22.64 -10.00 -13.72
CA SER A 440 21.30 -9.40 -13.65
C SER A 440 20.30 -10.41 -13.09
N TYR A 441 19.43 -9.99 -12.17
CA TYR A 441 18.52 -10.87 -11.45
C TYR A 441 17.07 -10.35 -11.47
N LEU A 442 16.12 -11.27 -11.46
CA LEU A 442 14.68 -10.99 -11.34
C LEU A 442 14.31 -10.36 -9.99
N GLY A 443 15.00 -10.74 -8.92
CA GLY A 443 14.73 -10.17 -7.60
C GLY A 443 15.62 -10.66 -6.47
N ARG A 444 15.44 -10.00 -5.31
CA ARG A 444 16.04 -10.38 -4.02
C ARG A 444 15.14 -10.02 -2.82
N PRO A 445 15.16 -10.81 -1.73
CA PRO A 445 14.19 -10.70 -0.65
C PRO A 445 14.55 -9.60 0.36
N TRP A 446 14.09 -8.37 0.12
CA TRP A 446 14.33 -7.27 1.06
C TRP A 446 13.78 -7.58 2.47
N ARG A 447 12.69 -8.34 2.58
CA ARG A 447 12.19 -8.87 3.85
C ARG A 447 11.81 -10.35 3.76
N VAL A 448 11.66 -10.97 4.92
CA VAL A 448 11.68 -12.44 5.07
C VAL A 448 10.50 -13.17 4.44
N TYR A 449 9.38 -12.50 4.17
CA TYR A 449 8.23 -13.07 3.45
C TYR A 449 8.11 -12.53 2.02
N SER A 450 9.21 -12.03 1.43
CA SER A 450 9.25 -11.43 0.09
C SER A 450 8.42 -12.23 -0.91
N ARG A 451 7.55 -11.57 -1.68
CA ARG A 451 6.64 -12.22 -2.61
C ARG A 451 6.64 -11.54 -3.98
N THR A 452 7.19 -12.21 -4.97
CA THR A 452 7.30 -11.71 -6.34
C THR A 452 7.00 -12.83 -7.34
N VAL A 453 6.23 -12.56 -8.38
CA VAL A 453 5.98 -13.51 -9.47
C VAL A 453 6.17 -12.89 -10.85
N PHE A 454 6.66 -13.70 -11.79
CA PHE A 454 6.72 -13.39 -13.22
C PHE A 454 5.85 -14.38 -13.97
N LEU A 455 4.82 -13.87 -14.65
CA LEU A 455 3.79 -14.65 -15.34
C LEU A 455 3.79 -14.28 -16.82
N GLU A 456 3.81 -15.27 -17.71
CA GLU A 456 3.63 -15.11 -19.17
C GLU A 456 4.51 -14.02 -19.79
N SER A 457 5.69 -13.78 -19.23
CA SER A 457 6.55 -12.65 -19.59
C SER A 457 7.70 -13.09 -20.49
N TYR A 458 8.11 -12.22 -21.40
CA TYR A 458 9.35 -12.39 -22.15
C TYR A 458 10.54 -12.09 -21.24
N ILE A 459 11.47 -13.04 -21.11
CA ILE A 459 12.71 -12.88 -20.36
C ILE A 459 13.89 -13.06 -21.31
N ASP A 460 14.67 -11.99 -21.49
CA ASP A 460 15.86 -12.00 -22.32
C ASP A 460 17.07 -12.63 -21.61
N ASP A 461 18.11 -13.04 -22.35
CA ASP A 461 19.19 -13.91 -21.84
C ASP A 461 20.29 -13.20 -21.03
N PHE A 462 20.14 -11.91 -20.76
CA PHE A 462 21.03 -11.19 -19.84
C PHE A 462 20.77 -11.52 -18.36
N ILE A 463 19.63 -12.14 -18.04
CA ILE A 463 19.32 -12.61 -16.69
C ILE A 463 20.19 -13.82 -16.35
N ASP A 464 20.86 -13.79 -15.20
CA ASP A 464 21.69 -14.89 -14.71
C ASP A 464 20.81 -16.16 -14.59
N PRO A 465 21.28 -17.35 -15.01
CA PRO A 465 20.50 -18.58 -14.96
C PRO A 465 19.94 -18.93 -13.57
N THR A 466 20.56 -18.45 -12.48
CA THR A 466 20.00 -18.62 -11.13
C THR A 466 18.67 -17.87 -10.93
N GLY A 467 18.41 -16.85 -11.75
CA GLY A 467 17.21 -16.01 -11.79
C GLY A 467 17.14 -15.03 -10.63
N TRP A 468 17.39 -15.50 -9.42
CA TRP A 468 17.20 -14.78 -8.17
C TRP A 468 18.52 -14.70 -7.38
N THR A 469 18.65 -13.69 -6.53
CA THR A 469 19.83 -13.52 -5.65
C THR A 469 19.41 -13.23 -4.21
N ASN A 470 20.21 -13.66 -3.23
CA ASN A 470 19.87 -13.48 -1.82
C ASN A 470 20.07 -12.02 -1.40
N TRP A 471 19.37 -11.60 -0.33
CA TRP A 471 19.58 -10.27 0.25
C TRP A 471 20.86 -10.24 1.10
N SER A 472 20.90 -11.09 2.12
CA SER A 472 22.05 -11.31 3.00
C SER A 472 21.92 -12.67 3.67
N GLY A 473 22.89 -13.56 3.46
CA GLY A 473 22.83 -14.93 4.00
C GLY A 473 21.61 -15.70 3.50
N ASP A 474 21.08 -16.58 4.34
CA ASP A 474 19.94 -17.46 4.02
C ASP A 474 18.61 -17.00 4.64
N GLU A 475 18.58 -15.81 5.24
CA GLU A 475 17.38 -15.29 5.89
C GLU A 475 16.25 -15.05 4.86
N GLY A 476 15.06 -15.59 5.15
CA GLY A 476 13.89 -15.47 4.29
C GLY A 476 13.81 -16.46 3.13
N LEU A 477 14.87 -17.23 2.81
CA LEU A 477 14.88 -18.14 1.66
C LEU A 477 13.88 -19.30 1.77
N GLU A 478 13.49 -19.66 2.99
CA GLU A 478 12.46 -20.67 3.26
C GLU A 478 11.03 -20.11 3.22
N SER A 479 10.86 -18.82 3.53
CA SER A 479 9.55 -18.19 3.78
C SER A 479 9.10 -17.22 2.70
N LEU A 480 10.01 -16.80 1.81
CA LEU A 480 9.68 -16.05 0.61
C LEU A 480 8.80 -16.89 -0.35
N TYR A 481 8.19 -16.22 -1.31
CA TYR A 481 7.47 -16.87 -2.41
C TYR A 481 7.88 -16.20 -3.73
N TYR A 482 8.82 -16.82 -4.44
CA TYR A 482 9.27 -16.40 -5.77
C TYR A 482 8.79 -17.37 -6.82
N GLY A 483 7.99 -16.87 -7.76
CA GLY A 483 7.26 -17.70 -8.70
C GLY A 483 7.52 -17.34 -10.16
N GLU A 484 7.64 -18.35 -11.01
CA GLU A 484 7.69 -18.21 -12.47
C GLU A 484 6.61 -19.09 -13.11
N TYR A 485 5.78 -18.51 -13.98
CA TYR A 485 4.69 -19.19 -14.70
C TYR A 485 4.73 -18.87 -16.19
N GLU A 486 4.83 -19.88 -17.05
CA GLU A 486 4.76 -19.77 -18.53
C GLU A 486 5.56 -18.61 -19.15
N ASN A 487 6.70 -18.24 -18.54
CA ASN A 487 7.61 -17.25 -19.11
C ASN A 487 8.30 -17.82 -20.36
N TYR A 488 8.55 -16.96 -21.35
CA TYR A 488 9.17 -17.33 -22.62
C TYR A 488 10.36 -16.43 -22.93
N GLY A 489 11.11 -16.76 -23.98
CA GLY A 489 12.36 -16.07 -24.33
C GLY A 489 13.60 -16.81 -23.84
N PRO A 490 14.80 -16.37 -24.23
CA PRO A 490 16.03 -17.13 -24.02
C PRO A 490 16.51 -17.15 -22.56
N GLY A 491 16.06 -16.21 -21.71
CA GLY A 491 16.35 -16.18 -20.26
C GLY A 491 15.31 -16.90 -19.38
N SER A 492 14.26 -17.48 -19.94
CA SER A 492 13.14 -18.04 -19.17
C SER A 492 13.34 -19.49 -18.68
N ALA A 493 14.44 -20.14 -19.07
CA ALA A 493 14.70 -21.53 -18.67
C ALA A 493 14.88 -21.66 -17.15
N VAL A 494 14.15 -22.61 -16.53
CA VAL A 494 14.10 -22.78 -15.07
C VAL A 494 15.07 -23.83 -14.50
N ASP A 495 15.73 -24.63 -15.35
CA ASP A 495 16.54 -25.79 -14.94
C ASP A 495 17.74 -25.44 -14.03
N ASN A 496 18.24 -24.21 -14.11
CA ASN A 496 19.41 -23.74 -13.35
C ASN A 496 19.06 -22.68 -12.29
N ARG A 497 17.76 -22.50 -12.00
CA ARG A 497 17.30 -21.58 -10.97
C ARG A 497 17.80 -22.00 -9.58
N VAL A 498 17.77 -21.06 -8.65
CA VAL A 498 18.06 -21.31 -7.23
C VAL A 498 17.25 -22.48 -6.67
N THR A 499 17.83 -23.22 -5.72
CA THR A 499 17.19 -24.37 -5.06
C THR A 499 16.51 -24.02 -3.74
N TRP A 500 16.07 -22.77 -3.57
CA TRP A 500 15.48 -22.30 -2.31
C TRP A 500 14.09 -22.88 -2.11
N PRO A 501 13.69 -23.24 -0.87
CA PRO A 501 12.33 -23.76 -0.63
C PRO A 501 11.21 -22.79 -1.01
N GLY A 502 11.45 -21.48 -0.94
CA GLY A 502 10.50 -20.44 -1.36
C GLY A 502 10.46 -20.15 -2.86
N TYR A 503 11.30 -20.79 -3.67
CA TYR A 503 11.24 -20.66 -5.14
C TYR A 503 10.31 -21.73 -5.73
N HIS A 504 9.46 -21.32 -6.68
CA HIS A 504 8.41 -22.13 -7.25
C HIS A 504 8.32 -21.96 -8.78
N VAL A 505 8.39 -23.07 -9.50
CA VAL A 505 7.81 -23.15 -10.84
C VAL A 505 6.31 -23.38 -10.64
N MET A 506 5.51 -22.40 -11.03
CA MET A 506 4.09 -22.34 -10.66
C MET A 506 3.22 -23.16 -11.62
N ASP A 507 2.05 -23.56 -11.14
CA ASP A 507 0.94 -24.02 -11.99
C ASP A 507 -0.13 -22.93 -12.18
N ASP A 508 -1.16 -23.23 -12.98
CA ASP A 508 -2.27 -22.31 -13.27
C ASP A 508 -3.02 -21.87 -12.00
N TYR A 509 -3.20 -22.77 -11.02
CA TYR A 509 -3.90 -22.45 -9.77
C TYR A 509 -3.13 -21.47 -8.91
N ASP A 510 -1.81 -21.66 -8.82
CA ASP A 510 -0.92 -20.73 -8.13
C ASP A 510 -0.88 -19.38 -8.85
N ALA A 511 -0.71 -19.39 -10.17
CA ALA A 511 -0.59 -18.19 -11.01
C ALA A 511 -1.86 -17.33 -10.99
N TYR A 512 -3.05 -17.95 -11.00
CA TYR A 512 -4.32 -17.24 -10.96
C TYR A 512 -4.45 -16.32 -9.72
N ASN A 513 -3.83 -16.68 -8.59
CA ASN A 513 -3.88 -15.87 -7.36
C ASN A 513 -3.12 -14.53 -7.49
N PHE A 514 -2.31 -14.35 -8.54
CA PHE A 514 -1.52 -13.15 -8.79
C PHE A 514 -2.03 -12.32 -9.99
N THR A 515 -3.20 -12.68 -10.53
CA THR A 515 -3.88 -11.96 -11.60
C THR A 515 -4.57 -10.68 -11.10
N VAL A 516 -4.90 -9.78 -12.02
CA VAL A 516 -5.58 -8.51 -11.71
C VAL A 516 -6.88 -8.73 -10.94
N SER A 517 -7.73 -9.69 -11.38
CA SER A 517 -9.04 -9.94 -10.76
C SER A 517 -8.95 -10.48 -9.32
N TYR A 518 -7.93 -11.30 -9.02
CA TYR A 518 -7.81 -11.89 -7.69
C TYR A 518 -6.92 -11.09 -6.75
N PHE A 519 -5.73 -10.70 -7.22
CA PHE A 519 -4.68 -10.15 -6.37
C PHE A 519 -4.95 -8.71 -5.94
N ILE A 520 -5.48 -7.90 -6.85
CA ILE A 520 -5.77 -6.47 -6.61
C ILE A 520 -7.26 -6.15 -6.77
N THR A 521 -8.13 -7.16 -6.85
CA THR A 521 -9.59 -7.01 -7.00
C THR A 521 -9.93 -6.04 -8.15
N GLY A 522 -9.23 -6.17 -9.28
CA GLY A 522 -9.22 -5.17 -10.34
C GLY A 522 -10.60 -4.86 -10.92
N ASP A 523 -11.47 -5.87 -11.04
CA ASP A 523 -12.86 -5.74 -11.50
C ASP A 523 -13.70 -4.75 -10.66
N GLU A 524 -13.31 -4.50 -9.42
CA GLU A 524 -14.04 -3.59 -8.54
C GLU A 524 -13.71 -2.10 -8.77
N TRP A 525 -12.59 -1.80 -9.42
CA TRP A 525 -12.09 -0.42 -9.53
C TRP A 525 -11.42 -0.07 -10.85
N LEU A 526 -10.76 -0.98 -11.57
CA LEU A 526 -10.07 -0.64 -12.82
C LEU A 526 -11.04 -0.26 -13.94
N ASP A 527 -12.25 -0.84 -13.98
CA ASP A 527 -13.32 -0.42 -14.89
C ASP A 527 -13.64 1.07 -14.78
N SER A 528 -13.42 1.70 -13.62
CA SER A 528 -13.63 3.13 -13.41
C SER A 528 -12.57 4.02 -14.05
N THR A 529 -11.39 3.45 -14.34
CA THR A 529 -10.21 4.18 -14.80
C THR A 529 -10.17 4.31 -16.30
N SER A 530 -10.95 3.48 -17.02
CA SER A 530 -10.87 3.31 -18.47
C SER A 530 -9.51 2.89 -19.01
N PHE A 531 -8.55 2.56 -18.16
CA PHE A 531 -7.28 1.99 -18.58
C PHE A 531 -7.50 0.53 -18.98
N PRO A 532 -6.87 0.06 -20.08
CA PRO A 532 -7.00 -1.32 -20.49
C PRO A 532 -6.33 -2.24 -19.47
N TYR A 533 -6.93 -3.40 -19.23
CA TYR A 533 -6.35 -4.43 -18.38
C TYR A 533 -6.91 -5.81 -18.76
N ASP A 534 -6.09 -6.83 -18.56
CA ASP A 534 -6.52 -8.23 -18.67
C ASP A 534 -6.78 -8.78 -17.25
N ASP A 535 -7.96 -9.35 -17.03
CA ASP A 535 -8.43 -9.80 -15.70
C ASP A 535 -7.61 -10.96 -15.11
N GLY A 536 -7.03 -11.79 -15.96
CA GLY A 536 -6.51 -13.12 -15.68
C GLY A 536 -5.29 -13.46 -16.52
N ILE A 537 -4.80 -14.70 -16.38
CA ILE A 537 -3.91 -15.40 -17.31
C ILE A 537 -4.75 -16.08 -18.40
#